data_AF-A0A951SZ48-F1
#
_entry.id   AF-A0A951SZ48-F1
#
_cell.length_a   1.000
_cell.length_b   1.000
_cell.length_c   1.000
_cell.angle_alpha   90.00
_cell.angle_beta   90.00
_cell.angle_gamma   90.00
#
_symmetry.space_group_name_H-M   'P 1'
#
loop_
_entity.id
_entity.type
_entity.pdbx_description
1 polymer ?
#
loop_
_entity_poly.entity_id
_entity_poly.type
_entity_poly.pdbx_seq_one_letter_code
_entity_poly.pdbx_strand_id
1 'polypeptide(L)'
;TIPAGFMELGERVEEGAIRETAEEANARVEIIRLQTVYSIPQINQVYLLFLAKLLYFDFSPGSETLETKLFKPTDIPWPEIAFSSVRFSLENYLADTSLSRPIDTHVGFFEPFS
;
A
#
# COMPACT_ATOMS: atom_id res chain seq x y z
N THR A 1 -5.75 7.03 -1.10
CA THR A 1 -4.84 5.94 -1.54
C THR A 1 -3.97 5.51 -0.36
N ILE A 2 -3.05 4.57 -0.54
CA ILE A 2 -1.91 4.33 0.36
C ILE A 2 -0.64 4.96 -0.26
N PRO A 3 0.38 5.32 0.55
CA PRO A 3 1.64 5.87 0.02
C PRO A 3 2.31 4.91 -0.97
N ALA A 4 2.62 5.41 -2.16
CA ALA A 4 3.26 4.64 -3.22
C ALA A 4 3.73 5.55 -4.37
N GLY A 5 4.99 5.36 -4.76
CA GLY A 5 5.56 6.00 -5.93
C GLY A 5 6.58 5.10 -6.64
N PHE A 6 7.36 5.70 -7.54
CA PHE A 6 8.35 4.96 -8.30
C PHE A 6 9.57 4.63 -7.44
N MET A 7 10.14 3.46 -7.66
CA MET A 7 11.44 3.13 -7.09
C MET A 7 12.54 3.95 -7.77
N GLU A 8 13.40 4.56 -6.98
CA GLU A 8 14.56 5.31 -7.43
C GLU A 8 15.77 4.42 -7.73
N LEU A 9 16.77 4.98 -8.42
CA LEU A 9 18.01 4.26 -8.70
C LEU A 9 18.87 4.15 -7.44
N GLY A 10 19.24 2.92 -7.10
CA GLY A 10 20.17 2.66 -5.99
C GLY A 10 19.49 2.45 -4.63
N GLU A 11 18.16 2.51 -4.56
CA GLU A 11 17.41 2.11 -3.36
C GLU A 11 16.93 0.65 -3.44
N ARG A 12 16.72 0.03 -2.28
CA ARG A 12 15.99 -1.23 -2.12
C ARG A 12 14.49 -0.96 -2.25
N VAL A 13 13.72 -2.00 -2.59
CA VAL A 13 12.26 -1.91 -2.68
C VAL A 13 11.62 -1.50 -1.35
N GLU A 14 12.18 -1.94 -0.22
CA GLU A 14 11.74 -1.56 1.12
C GLU A 14 12.07 -0.10 1.44
N GLU A 15 13.22 0.40 0.96
CA GLU A 15 13.65 1.79 1.17
C GLU A 15 12.72 2.75 0.42
N GLY A 16 12.35 2.42 -0.82
CA GLY A 16 11.35 3.18 -1.57
C GLY A 16 10.00 3.22 -0.87
N ALA A 17 9.51 2.09 -0.35
CA ALA A 17 8.24 2.07 0.39
C ALA A 17 8.28 2.94 1.67
N ILE A 18 9.41 2.96 2.38
CA ILE A 18 9.61 3.82 3.56
C ILE A 18 9.68 5.30 3.15
N ARG A 19 10.42 5.62 2.08
CA ARG A 19 10.57 6.99 1.56
C ARG A 19 9.22 7.57 1.13
N GLU A 20 8.47 6.87 0.29
CA GLU A 20 7.14 7.31 -0.16
C GLU A 20 6.17 7.51 1.01
N THR A 21 6.23 6.65 2.03
CA THR A 21 5.44 6.80 3.26
C THR A 21 5.83 8.07 4.04
N ALA A 22 7.11 8.41 4.08
CA ALA A 22 7.59 9.64 4.71
C ALA A 22 7.21 10.89 3.88
N GLU A 23 7.31 10.82 2.55
CA GLU A 23 7.01 11.93 1.64
C GLU A 23 5.53 12.27 1.58
N GLU A 24 4.65 11.26 1.49
CA GLU A 24 3.20 11.48 1.35
C GLU A 24 2.47 11.65 2.68
N ALA A 25 2.97 11.04 3.76
CA ALA A 25 2.26 10.97 5.04
C ALA A 25 3.07 11.43 6.25
N ASN A 26 4.31 11.91 6.07
CA ASN A 26 5.24 12.22 7.17
C ASN A 26 5.27 11.10 8.23
N ALA A 27 5.06 9.86 7.80
CA ALA A 27 4.85 8.72 8.68
C ALA A 27 6.12 7.87 8.73
N ARG A 28 6.46 7.40 9.93
CA ARG A 28 7.60 6.50 10.14
C ARG A 28 7.08 5.09 10.33
N VAL A 29 7.58 4.18 9.51
CA VAL A 29 7.13 2.79 9.48
C VAL A 29 8.28 1.80 9.56
N GLU A 30 7.98 0.60 10.05
CA GLU A 30 8.83 -0.57 9.99
C GLU A 30 8.20 -1.60 9.05
N ILE A 31 8.93 -2.03 8.02
CA ILE A 31 8.43 -3.00 7.04
C ILE A 31 8.31 -4.38 7.71
N ILE A 32 7.14 -5.00 7.61
CA ILE A 32 6.88 -6.35 8.14
C ILE A 32 7.14 -7.39 7.05
N ARG A 33 6.48 -7.23 5.88
CA ARG A 33 6.63 -8.13 4.74
C ARG A 33 6.05 -7.52 3.46
N LEU A 34 6.43 -8.09 2.32
CA LEU A 34 5.74 -7.85 1.06
C LEU A 34 4.31 -8.43 1.16
N GLN A 35 3.29 -7.59 0.98
CA GLN A 35 1.87 -7.97 1.05
C GLN A 35 1.32 -8.31 -0.33
N THR A 36 1.67 -7.51 -1.33
CA THR A 36 1.07 -7.61 -2.66
C THR A 36 2.09 -7.32 -3.75
N VAL A 37 2.06 -8.14 -4.80
CA VAL A 37 2.63 -7.84 -6.12
C VAL A 37 1.47 -7.66 -7.09
N TYR A 38 1.34 -6.48 -7.70
CA TYR A 38 0.21 -6.19 -8.58
C TYR A 38 0.67 -5.64 -9.93
N SER A 39 0.35 -6.36 -11.00
CA SER A 39 0.78 -6.00 -12.36
C SER A 39 -0.28 -5.20 -13.11
N ILE A 40 0.13 -4.13 -13.78
CA ILE A 40 -0.72 -3.31 -14.66
C ILE A 40 -0.03 -3.16 -16.03
N PRO A 41 -0.09 -4.19 -16.89
CA PRO A 41 0.63 -4.20 -18.17
C PRO A 41 0.24 -3.05 -19.11
N GLN A 42 -0.98 -2.55 -19.01
CA GLN A 42 -1.53 -1.48 -19.86
C GLN A 42 -0.77 -0.16 -19.70
N ILE A 43 -0.13 0.05 -18.55
CA ILE A 43 0.73 1.20 -18.27
C ILE A 43 2.18 0.78 -17.92
N ASN A 44 2.55 -0.47 -18.16
CA ASN A 44 3.87 -1.04 -17.90
C ASN A 44 4.35 -0.87 -16.45
N GLN A 45 3.47 -1.05 -15.47
CA GLN A 45 3.80 -0.90 -14.05
C GLN A 45 3.61 -2.19 -13.26
N VAL A 46 4.44 -2.37 -12.23
CA VAL A 46 4.27 -3.38 -11.18
C VAL A 46 4.32 -2.65 -9.84
N TYR A 47 3.32 -2.88 -9.00
CA TYR A 47 3.26 -2.37 -7.64
C TYR A 47 3.74 -3.44 -6.67
N LEU A 48 4.69 -3.06 -5.81
CA LEU A 48 5.12 -3.85 -4.66
C LEU A 48 4.60 -3.13 -3.40
N LEU A 49 3.52 -3.64 -2.82
CA LEU A 49 2.90 -3.03 -1.65
C LEU A 49 3.28 -3.84 -0.40
N PHE A 50 3.78 -3.14 0.60
CA PHE A 50 4.27 -3.74 1.83
C PHE A 50 3.27 -3.57 2.98
N LEU A 51 3.18 -4.61 3.81
CA LEU A 51 2.59 -4.45 5.14
C LEU A 51 3.66 -3.85 6.04
N ALA A 52 3.33 -2.74 6.71
CA ALA A 52 4.24 -2.03 7.59
C ALA A 52 3.56 -1.67 8.90
N LYS A 53 4.36 -1.57 9.96
CA LYS A 53 3.94 -1.10 11.27
C LYS A 53 4.20 0.40 11.37
N LEU A 54 3.16 1.18 11.64
CA LEU A 54 3.31 2.58 12.02
C LEU A 54 3.99 2.68 13.38
N LEU A 55 5.13 3.40 13.46
CA LEU A 55 5.93 3.51 14.68
C LEU A 55 5.39 4.56 15.65
N TYR A 56 4.83 5.65 15.11
CA TYR A 56 4.37 6.80 15.87
C TYR A 56 3.10 7.40 15.25
N PHE A 57 2.25 8.01 16.09
CA PHE A 57 0.99 8.64 15.67
C PHE A 57 1.15 10.13 15.30
N ASP A 58 2.36 10.58 14.98
CA ASP A 58 2.69 11.97 14.61
C ASP A 58 2.78 12.20 13.09
N PHE A 59 1.95 11.50 12.33
CA PHE A 59 1.88 11.61 10.87
C PHE A 59 1.05 12.84 10.45
N SER A 60 1.29 13.31 9.22
CA SER A 60 0.59 14.48 8.64
C SER A 60 0.68 14.45 7.12
N PRO A 61 -0.27 15.07 6.39
CA PRO A 61 -0.17 15.13 4.94
C PRO A 61 1.16 15.70 4.45
N GLY A 62 1.78 15.01 3.50
CA GLY A 62 2.91 15.48 2.71
C GLY A 62 2.54 16.63 1.79
N SER A 63 3.54 17.20 1.09
CA SER A 63 3.33 18.35 0.20
C SER A 63 2.36 18.08 -0.95
N GLU A 64 2.25 16.83 -1.39
CA GLU A 64 1.35 16.40 -2.49
C GLU A 64 0.06 15.73 -1.99
N THR A 65 -0.13 15.65 -0.66
CA THR A 65 -1.26 14.96 -0.05
C THR A 65 -2.23 15.97 0.58
N LEU A 66 -3.51 15.89 0.21
CA LEU A 66 -4.53 16.78 0.77
C LEU A 66 -4.85 16.43 2.23
N GLU A 67 -4.90 15.14 2.55
CA GLU A 67 -5.29 14.65 3.85
C GLU A 67 -4.72 13.24 4.10
N THR A 68 -4.28 12.99 5.34
CA THR A 68 -3.87 11.67 5.82
C THR A 68 -4.68 11.31 7.06
N LYS A 69 -5.27 10.11 7.06
CA LYS A 69 -6.12 9.62 8.15
C LYS A 69 -5.89 8.14 8.41
N LEU A 70 -6.13 7.73 9.65
CA LEU A 70 -6.26 6.32 10.02
C LEU A 70 -7.72 5.89 9.90
N PHE A 71 -7.93 4.71 9.34
CA PHE A 71 -9.25 4.10 9.18
C PHE A 71 -9.32 2.80 9.94
N LYS A 72 -10.44 2.56 10.63
CA LYS A 72 -10.79 1.20 11.06
C LYS A 72 -11.19 0.39 9.81
N PRO A 73 -11.09 -0.95 9.84
CA PRO A 73 -11.56 -1.79 8.75
C PRO A 73 -13.00 -1.49 8.28
N THR A 74 -13.89 -1.15 9.21
CA THR A 74 -15.30 -0.80 8.93
C THR A 74 -15.50 0.56 8.29
N ASP A 75 -14.49 1.44 8.39
CA ASP A 75 -14.60 2.84 8.02
C ASP A 75 -13.85 3.13 6.72
N ILE A 76 -13.26 2.11 6.07
CA ILE A 76 -12.54 2.24 4.81
C ILE A 76 -13.52 2.75 3.72
N PRO A 77 -13.23 3.87 3.05
CA PRO A 77 -14.10 4.47 2.04
C PRO A 77 -13.94 3.74 0.69
N TRP A 78 -14.40 2.49 0.60
CA TRP A 78 -14.24 1.64 -0.59
C TRP A 78 -14.65 2.28 -1.94
N PRO A 79 -15.74 3.08 -2.03
CA PRO A 79 -16.11 3.73 -3.28
C PRO A 79 -15.14 4.81 -3.75
N GLU A 80 -14.33 5.36 -2.84
CA GLU A 80 -13.37 6.44 -3.11
C GLU A 80 -11.97 5.92 -3.47
N ILE A 81 -11.72 4.61 -3.32
CA ILE A 81 -10.43 3.99 -3.69
C ILE A 81 -10.35 3.87 -5.21
N ALA A 82 -9.61 4.80 -5.82
CA ALA A 82 -9.46 4.87 -7.28
C ALA A 82 -8.57 3.75 -7.87
N PHE A 83 -7.58 3.25 -7.13
CA PHE A 83 -6.60 2.30 -7.63
C PHE A 83 -6.98 0.85 -7.29
N SER A 84 -7.09 -0.01 -8.31
CA SER A 84 -7.43 -1.43 -8.13
C SER A 84 -6.38 -2.19 -7.32
N SER A 85 -5.09 -1.84 -7.45
CA SER A 85 -3.99 -2.41 -6.68
C SER A 85 -4.18 -2.20 -5.18
N VAL A 86 -4.58 -0.98 -4.78
CA VAL A 86 -4.84 -0.62 -3.38
C VAL A 86 -6.04 -1.37 -2.84
N ARG A 87 -7.13 -1.42 -3.62
CA ARG A 87 -8.33 -2.20 -3.25
C ARG A 87 -7.98 -3.68 -3.04
N PHE A 88 -7.32 -4.29 -4.02
CA PHE A 88 -6.88 -5.69 -3.96
C PHE A 88 -6.01 -5.95 -2.73
N SER A 89 -5.05 -5.06 -2.44
CA SER A 89 -4.15 -5.22 -1.29
C SER A 89 -4.89 -5.15 0.05
N LEU A 90 -5.82 -4.20 0.20
CA LEU A 90 -6.62 -4.04 1.42
C LEU A 90 -7.60 -5.20 1.62
N GLU A 91 -8.29 -5.66 0.58
CA GLU A 91 -9.21 -6.80 0.65
C GLU A 91 -8.48 -8.07 1.10
N ASN A 92 -7.30 -8.34 0.51
CA ASN A 92 -6.48 -9.48 0.93
C ASN A 92 -5.93 -9.30 2.36
N TYR A 93 -5.46 -8.11 2.73
CA TYR A 93 -5.01 -7.86 4.11
C TYR A 93 -6.12 -8.13 5.14
N LEU A 94 -7.34 -7.67 4.88
CA LEU A 94 -8.47 -7.93 5.78
C LEU A 94 -8.83 -9.42 5.84
N ALA A 95 -8.83 -10.12 4.70
CA ALA A 95 -9.04 -11.56 4.68
C ALA A 95 -7.96 -12.29 5.50
N ASP A 96 -6.71 -11.89 5.35
CA ASP A 96 -5.56 -12.46 6.04
C ASP A 96 -5.65 -12.33 7.57
N THR A 97 -6.17 -11.20 8.08
CA THR A 97 -6.32 -10.98 9.54
C THR A 97 -7.25 -11.98 10.22
N SER A 98 -8.08 -12.70 9.46
CA SER A 98 -8.98 -13.73 9.98
C SER A 98 -8.33 -15.13 10.05
N LEU A 99 -7.11 -15.29 9.53
CA LEU A 99 -6.45 -16.57 9.39
C LEU A 99 -5.50 -16.88 10.55
N SER A 100 -5.49 -18.15 10.97
CA SER A 100 -4.54 -18.67 11.98
C SER A 100 -3.29 -19.33 11.37
N ARG A 101 -2.94 -18.98 10.12
CA ARG A 101 -1.83 -19.59 9.35
C ARG A 101 -0.83 -18.53 8.86
N PRO A 102 0.38 -18.93 8.45
CA PRO A 102 1.27 -18.04 7.70
C PRO A 102 0.58 -17.49 6.46
N ILE A 103 0.83 -16.21 6.19
CA ILE A 103 0.25 -15.47 5.09
C ILE A 103 1.31 -15.29 4.01
N ASP A 104 0.98 -15.73 2.81
CA ASP A 104 1.83 -15.60 1.62
C ASP A 104 1.65 -14.22 0.97
N THR A 105 2.58 -13.87 0.08
CA THR A 105 2.43 -12.68 -0.78
C THR A 105 1.31 -12.91 -1.79
N HIS A 106 0.39 -11.96 -1.91
CA HIS A 106 -0.68 -12.02 -2.89
C HIS A 106 -0.23 -11.46 -4.23
N VAL A 107 -0.46 -12.21 -5.32
CA VAL A 107 -0.12 -11.77 -6.68
C VAL A 107 -1.43 -11.50 -7.44
N GLY A 108 -1.58 -10.28 -7.95
CA GLY A 108 -2.75 -9.85 -8.70
C GLY A 108 -2.38 -9.06 -9.93
N PHE A 109 -3.38 -8.71 -10.74
CA PHE A 109 -3.18 -7.87 -11.92
C PHE A 109 -4.46 -7.11 -12.27
N PHE A 110 -4.30 -6.01 -13.01
CA PHE A 110 -5.44 -5.26 -13.55
C PHE A 110 -6.01 -5.96 -14.78
N GLU A 111 -7.26 -6.42 -14.67
CA GLU A 111 -8.09 -6.81 -15.80
C GLU A 111 -9.03 -5.64 -16.14
N PRO A 112 -8.93 -5.05 -17.35
CA PRO A 112 -9.99 -4.19 -17.84
C PRO A 112 -11.24 -5.06 -17.99
N PHE A 113 -12.40 -4.54 -17.59
CA PHE A 113 -13.69 -5.20 -17.81
C PHE A 113 -13.76 -5.71 -19.26
N SER A 114 -13.94 -7.03 -19.40
CA SER A 114 -14.20 -7.70 -20.68
C SER A 114 -15.53 -7.28 -21.28
#